data_AF-A0A096ZP03-F1
#
_entry.id   AF-A0A096ZP03-F1
#
_cell.length_a   1.000
_cell.length_b   1.000
_cell.length_c   1.000
_cell.angle_alpha   90.00
_cell.angle_beta   90.00
_cell.angle_gamma   90.00
#
_symmetry.space_group_name_H-M   'P 1'
#
loop_
_entity.id
_entity.type
_entity.pdbx_description
1 polymer ?
#
loop_
_entity_poly.entity_id
_entity_poly.type
_entity_poly.pdbx_seq_one_letter_code
_entity_poly.pdbx_strand_id
1 'polypeptide(L)' 'MANVQTQPHLEPGTAKPCRSCKWQTPDPTDPVRGQCTVNRHVNGGVWKRWLRDAANMTCSRHEEGKLSFRDHV' A
#
# COMPACT_ATOMS: atom_id res chain seq x y z
N MET A 1 24.57 4.63 -4.05
CA MET A 1 23.44 4.35 -3.14
C MET A 1 22.17 4.41 -3.97
N ALA A 2 21.46 3.30 -4.14
CA ALA A 2 20.20 3.31 -4.89
C ALA A 2 19.17 4.12 -4.08
N ASN A 3 18.51 5.09 -4.71
CA ASN A 3 17.46 5.89 -4.07
C ASN A 3 16.23 4.97 -3.88
N VAL A 4 16.11 4.38 -2.70
CA VAL A 4 15.02 3.46 -2.36
C VAL A 4 13.75 4.30 -2.14
N GLN A 5 12.84 4.31 -3.12
CA GLN A 5 11.57 5.02 -2.99
C GLN A 5 10.63 4.26 -2.04
N THR A 6 10.53 4.73 -0.80
CA THR A 6 9.73 4.10 0.27
C THR A 6 8.28 4.55 0.29
N GLN A 7 7.97 5.68 -0.33
CA GLN A 7 6.61 6.20 -0.47
C GLN A 7 5.96 5.67 -1.77
N PRO A 8 4.62 5.58 -1.82
CA PRO A 8 3.92 5.20 -3.05
C PRO A 8 4.23 6.16 -4.19
N HIS A 9 4.64 5.62 -5.33
CA HIS A 9 4.84 6.35 -6.57
C HIS A 9 4.17 5.60 -7.72
N LEU A 10 3.96 6.30 -8.83
CA LEU A 10 3.44 5.69 -10.05
C LEU A 10 4.55 4.87 -10.72
N GLU A 11 4.23 3.64 -11.10
CA GLU A 11 5.08 2.75 -11.89
C GLU A 11 4.16 1.91 -12.79
N PRO A 12 3.88 2.38 -14.02
CA PRO A 12 2.97 1.70 -14.95
C PRO A 12 3.47 0.29 -15.29
N GLY A 13 2.59 -0.72 -15.21
CA GLY A 13 2.97 -2.11 -15.49
C GLY A 13 3.93 -2.73 -14.46
N THR A 14 3.98 -2.17 -13.25
CA THR A 14 4.81 -2.72 -12.17
C THR A 14 4.48 -4.18 -11.89
N ALA A 15 5.53 -5.00 -11.67
CA ALA A 15 5.37 -6.36 -11.18
C ALA A 15 4.95 -6.42 -9.70
N LYS A 16 4.95 -5.28 -9.00
CA LYS A 16 4.67 -5.16 -7.56
C LYS A 16 3.52 -4.18 -7.30
N PRO A 17 2.32 -4.42 -7.86
CA PRO A 17 1.22 -3.48 -7.72
C PRO A 17 0.76 -3.39 -6.27
N CYS A 18 0.35 -2.21 -5.80
CA CYS A 18 -0.24 -2.05 -4.48
C CYS A 18 -1.42 -3.01 -4.24
N ARG A 19 -2.18 -3.37 -5.28
CA ARG A 19 -3.31 -4.31 -5.21
C ARG A 19 -2.95 -5.70 -4.65
N SER A 20 -1.73 -6.18 -4.85
CA SER A 20 -1.28 -7.47 -4.29
C SER A 20 -0.52 -7.33 -2.95
N CYS A 21 -0.31 -6.10 -2.49
CA CYS A 21 0.45 -5.81 -1.29
C CYS A 21 -0.38 -6.10 -0.04
N LYS A 22 0.18 -6.83 0.93
CA LYS A 22 -0.48 -7.12 2.21
C LYS A 22 -0.85 -5.86 3.01
N TRP A 23 -0.16 -4.75 2.75
CA TRP A 23 -0.38 -3.45 3.38
C TRP A 23 -1.48 -2.63 2.70
N GLN A 24 -2.06 -3.11 1.61
CA GLN A 24 -3.15 -2.43 0.93
C GLN A 24 -4.48 -2.98 1.42
N THR A 25 -5.42 -2.07 1.64
CA THR A 25 -6.85 -2.38 1.73
C THR A 25 -7.59 -1.52 0.70
N PRO A 26 -8.67 -2.02 0.08
CA PRO A 26 -9.50 -1.22 -0.82
C PRO A 26 -9.99 0.07 -0.17
N ASP A 27 -10.19 1.11 -0.98
CA ASP A 27 -10.93 2.31 -0.56
C ASP A 27 -12.38 1.92 -0.19
N PRO A 28 -13.02 2.57 0.80
CA PRO A 28 -14.36 2.18 1.26
C PRO A 28 -15.46 2.45 0.23
N THR A 29 -15.20 3.29 -0.79
CA THR A 29 -16.19 3.72 -1.79
C THR A 29 -15.87 3.18 -3.18
N ASP A 30 -14.62 3.30 -3.62
CA ASP A 30 -14.22 3.00 -5.00
C ASP A 30 -13.12 1.91 -5.06
N PRO A 31 -13.42 0.70 -5.56
CA PRO A 31 -12.50 -0.43 -5.54
C PRO A 31 -11.26 -0.27 -6.44
N VAL A 32 -11.23 0.74 -7.33
CA VAL A 32 -10.04 1.07 -8.13
C VAL A 32 -8.96 1.75 -7.26
N ARG A 33 -9.41 2.44 -6.21
CA ARG A 33 -8.58 3.15 -5.24
C ARG A 33 -8.23 2.25 -4.06
N GLY A 34 -7.27 2.70 -3.27
CA GLY A 34 -6.81 1.94 -2.10
C GLY A 34 -6.36 2.81 -0.94
N GLN A 35 -6.11 2.16 0.18
CA GLN A 35 -5.49 2.73 1.36
C GLN A 35 -4.24 1.90 1.68
N CYS A 36 -3.09 2.54 1.67
CA CYS A 36 -1.83 1.95 2.10
C CYS A 36 -1.65 2.13 3.61
N THR A 37 -1.50 1.02 4.34
CA THR A 37 -1.38 0.98 5.82
C THR A 37 0.05 0.64 6.28
N VAL A 38 1.04 0.73 5.39
CA VAL A 38 2.43 0.35 5.70
C VAL A 38 3.08 1.26 6.75
N ASN A 39 2.60 2.50 6.88
CA ASN A 39 3.14 3.46 7.83
C ASN A 39 2.49 3.27 9.20
N ARG A 40 3.00 2.31 9.97
CA ARG A 40 2.60 2.04 11.34
C ARG A 40 3.57 2.68 12.30
N HIS A 41 3.05 3.51 13.20
CA HIS A 41 3.84 4.20 14.20
C HIS A 41 4.03 3.31 15.44
N VAL A 42 5.14 3.51 16.16
CA VAL A 42 5.51 2.71 17.35
C VAL A 42 4.49 2.79 18.50
N ASN A 43 3.61 3.79 18.47
CA ASN A 43 2.52 3.96 19.45
C ASN A 43 1.19 3.31 19.02
N GLY A 44 1.19 2.52 17.94
CA GLY A 44 0.00 1.82 17.43
C GLY A 44 -0.80 2.58 16.36
N GLY A 45 -0.48 3.84 16.07
CA GLY A 45 -1.17 4.62 15.04
C GLY A 45 -0.91 4.07 13.62
N VAL A 46 -1.97 3.78 12.85
CA VAL A 46 -1.87 3.39 11.44
C VAL A 46 -2.16 4.59 10.56
N TRP A 47 -1.11 5.24 10.05
CA TRP A 47 -1.26 6.44 9.24
C TRP A 47 -1.41 6.10 7.77
N LYS A 48 -2.66 5.96 7.35
CA LYS A 48 -3.00 5.57 5.99
C LYS A 48 -2.52 6.59 4.95
N ARG A 49 -2.22 6.11 3.75
CA ARG A 49 -2.03 6.93 2.54
C ARG A 49 -3.02 6.49 1.49
N TRP A 50 -3.72 7.44 0.90
CA TRP A 50 -4.66 7.16 -0.17
C TRP A 50 -3.91 6.86 -1.47
N LEU A 51 -4.31 5.79 -2.15
CA LEU A 51 -3.77 5.33 -3.42
C LEU A 51 -4.80 5.63 -4.50
N ARG A 52 -4.37 6.40 -5.50
CA ARG A 52 -5.24 6.81 -6.63
C ARG A 52 -5.50 5.66 -7.59
N ASP A 53 -4.51 4.79 -7.76
CA ASP A 53 -4.55 3.65 -8.65
C ASP A 53 -3.77 2.50 -8.00
N ALA A 54 -4.49 1.50 -7.49
CA ALA A 54 -3.84 0.36 -6.83
C ALA A 54 -3.13 -0.59 -7.80
N ALA A 55 -3.40 -0.50 -9.11
CA ALA A 55 -2.80 -1.38 -10.13
C ALA A 55 -1.46 -0.85 -10.65
N ASN A 56 -1.28 0.47 -10.74
CA ASN A 56 -0.08 1.08 -11.31
C ASN A 56 0.78 1.86 -10.31
N MET A 57 0.54 1.70 -9.01
CA MET A 57 1.38 2.30 -7.96
C MET A 57 2.15 1.21 -7.21
N THR A 58 3.36 1.56 -6.78
CA THR A 58 4.22 0.69 -5.96
C THR A 58 5.12 1.49 -5.02
N CYS A 59 5.86 0.77 -4.17
CA CYS A 59 6.99 1.28 -3.43
C CYS A 59 7.93 0.13 -3.05
N SER A 60 9.13 0.45 -2.57
CA SER A 60 10.10 -0.53 -2.08
C SER A 60 9.64 -1.40 -0.91
N ARG A 61 8.56 -1.01 -0.21
CA ARG A 61 7.96 -1.76 0.91
C ARG A 61 6.84 -2.71 0.48
N HIS A 62 6.70 -2.95 -0.82
CA HIS A 62 5.77 -3.96 -1.33
C HIS A 62 6.12 -5.33 -0.75
N GLU A 63 5.10 -6.00 -0.22
CA GLU A 63 5.20 -7.38 0.22
C GLU A 63 3.89 -8.07 -0.15
N GLU A 64 3.96 -9.12 -0.94
CA GLU A 64 2.79 -9.83 -1.42
C GLU A 64 2.06 -10.54 -0.27
N GLY A 65 0.73 -10.51 -0.30
CA GLY A 65 -0.11 -11.24 0.64
C GLY A 65 -1.34 -10.47 1.07
N LYS A 66 -1.97 -10.94 2.15
CA LYS A 66 -3.15 -10.31 2.74
C LYS A 66 -3.07 -10.41 4.25
N LEU A 67 -3.15 -9.27 4.93
CA LEU A 67 -3.22 -9.25 6.39
C LEU A 67 -4.58 -9.78 6.88
N SER A 68 -4.61 -10.36 8.08
CA SER A 68 -5.86 -10.74 8.74
C SER A 68 -6.64 -9.50 9.17
N PHE A 69 -7.95 -9.63 9.39
CA PHE A 69 -8.80 -8.54 9.89
C PHE A 69 -8.27 -7.97 11.22
N ARG A 70 -7.62 -8.79 12.05
CA ARG A 70 -7.02 -8.37 13.34
C ARG A 70 -5.90 -7.35 13.19
N ASP A 71 -5.22 -7.38 12.05
CA ASP A 71 -4.10 -6.50 11.75
C ASP A 71 -4.51 -5.30 10.89
N HIS A 72 -5.77 -5.26 10.44
CA HIS A 72 -6.37 -4.08 9.81
C HIS A 72 -6.85 -3.08 10.88
N VAL A 73 -7.23 -1.88 10.43
CA VAL A 73 -7.80 -0.81 11.27
C VAL A 73 -9.30 -1.04 11.42
#